data_AF-A0A812ZQX7-F1
#
_entry.id   AF-A0A812ZQX7-F1
#
_cell.length_a   1.000
_cell.length_b   1.000
_cell.length_c   1.000
_cell.angle_alpha   90.00
_cell.angle_beta   90.00
_cell.angle_gamma   90.00
#
_symmetry.space_group_name_H-M   'P 1'
#
loop_
_entity.id
_entity.type
_entity.pdbx_description
1 polymer ?
#
loop_
_entity_poly.entity_id
_entity_poly.type
_entity_poly.pdbx_seq_one_letter_code
_entity_poly.pdbx_strand_id
1 'polypeptide(L)'
;MPQYFPMYVIPVEDVLSMTMLRPHEELLNAGTLVQYEEGSQGSVMFISHQWAGSDHPDPFFEQFKILQEALRKMMSNASGVSANILVEMMYAQDTKGVTAKELTSQPLFLWYDYFSCPQIEAQMGKTRQQAISSIAAYVEKCQYFVVLCPHVRHAENEALTKKSWESRGWCRLERAAEGLRLQGKTGLSIEAQIPVGEGQFRKDEDRSKLAEVLCDFVPGFISDTTDPAVLTVERFMYQNGFLSIREPDSAGWPPLCYAALDGSPMLLASLLEQRADVNSSSTKYDKLFNFPSRMSALSICVALMNNDACRVLIEAKADLHAEDDLKHNATHWAALAGNAEALQLLCEHTPQTALTPNMLGFLAFGSACMAGSVEATSFLRAYTPQAEIAGSLHVAILCGRGSEEVVAQLIEAKADMNFRLQTPLLSPLGILFACMGLRHRWTASTLSTYAYHHENATPLMCSIITSSFETAAALVAAGARTDLRNSRGCSVADLALEMGAPDFVREALLGPGAAREKLVETYVFHGLRRVPM
;
A
#
# COMPACT_ATOMS: atom_id res chain seq x y z
N MET A 1 -15.44 -20.46 -1.30
CA MET A 1 -15.81 -20.06 0.08
C MET A 1 -17.32 -20.22 0.29
N PRO A 2 -17.83 -20.42 1.53
CA PRO A 2 -19.25 -20.64 1.77
C PRO A 2 -20.09 -19.36 1.60
N GLN A 3 -21.29 -19.51 1.03
CA GLN A 3 -22.25 -18.43 0.81
C GLN A 3 -23.57 -18.76 1.53
N TYR A 4 -23.95 -17.93 2.50
CA TYR A 4 -25.13 -18.11 3.37
C TYR A 4 -26.30 -17.17 3.03
N PHE A 5 -26.09 -16.16 2.18
CA PHE A 5 -27.10 -15.21 1.69
C PHE A 5 -26.86 -14.92 0.19
N PRO A 6 -27.90 -14.61 -0.63
CA PRO A 6 -27.71 -14.26 -2.03
C PRO A 6 -26.86 -13.01 -2.21
N MET A 7 -26.07 -12.98 -3.29
CA MET A 7 -25.23 -11.83 -3.60
C MET A 7 -26.06 -10.77 -4.32
N TYR A 8 -26.18 -9.57 -3.76
CA TYR A 8 -26.88 -8.45 -4.42
C TYR A 8 -25.90 -7.39 -4.91
N VAL A 9 -26.15 -6.87 -6.11
CA VAL A 9 -25.31 -5.91 -6.83
C VAL A 9 -26.17 -4.86 -7.53
N ILE A 10 -25.56 -3.76 -7.97
CA ILE A 10 -26.24 -2.70 -8.74
C ILE A 10 -25.50 -2.46 -10.07
N PRO A 11 -26.19 -2.28 -11.21
CA PRO A 11 -25.56 -1.92 -12.48
C PRO A 11 -24.74 -0.62 -12.38
N VAL A 12 -23.62 -0.55 -13.10
CA VAL A 12 -22.76 0.66 -13.10
C VAL A 12 -23.50 1.90 -13.60
N GLU A 13 -24.47 1.74 -14.50
CA GLU A 13 -25.30 2.83 -15.04
C GLU A 13 -26.16 3.47 -13.93
N ASP A 14 -26.85 2.65 -13.13
CA ASP A 14 -27.61 3.11 -11.97
C ASP A 14 -26.69 3.77 -10.93
N VAL A 15 -25.56 3.14 -10.61
CA VAL A 15 -24.55 3.69 -9.68
C VAL A 15 -24.04 5.07 -10.14
N LEU A 16 -23.81 5.26 -11.44
CA LEU A 16 -23.38 6.54 -12.01
C LEU A 16 -24.50 7.60 -12.04
N SER A 17 -25.75 7.22 -11.82
CA SER A 17 -26.91 8.13 -11.69
C SER A 17 -27.23 8.53 -10.24
N MET A 18 -26.75 7.76 -9.25
CA MET A 18 -27.06 7.99 -7.83
C MET A 18 -26.60 9.38 -7.34
N THR A 19 -27.46 10.02 -6.56
CA THR A 19 -27.20 11.31 -5.89
C THR A 19 -27.09 11.21 -4.37
N MET A 20 -27.44 10.04 -3.82
CA MET A 20 -27.34 9.65 -2.42
C MET A 20 -27.18 8.13 -2.35
N LEU A 21 -26.58 7.61 -1.29
CA LEU A 21 -26.71 6.18 -0.94
C LEU A 21 -28.08 5.93 -0.30
N ARG A 22 -28.55 4.68 -0.42
CA ARG A 22 -29.78 4.17 0.22
C ARG A 22 -29.51 2.76 0.75
N PRO A 23 -30.19 2.33 1.82
CA PRO A 23 -30.03 0.98 2.35
C PRO A 23 -30.57 -0.07 1.38
N HIS A 24 -30.08 -1.30 1.53
CA HIS A 24 -30.48 -2.48 0.78
C HIS A 24 -32.01 -2.61 0.60
N GLU A 25 -32.77 -2.45 1.68
CA GLU A 25 -34.22 -2.64 1.68
C GLU A 25 -34.97 -1.62 0.81
N GLU A 26 -34.49 -0.38 0.69
CA GLU A 26 -35.10 0.62 -0.22
C GLU A 26 -34.82 0.27 -1.69
N LEU A 27 -33.58 -0.12 -2.00
CA LEU A 27 -33.15 -0.41 -3.37
C LEU A 27 -33.69 -1.75 -3.89
N LEU A 28 -33.97 -2.70 -2.99
CA LEU A 28 -34.67 -3.95 -3.29
C LEU A 28 -36.15 -3.68 -3.63
N ASN A 29 -36.83 -2.87 -2.82
CA ASN A 29 -38.22 -2.46 -3.08
C ASN A 29 -38.36 -1.57 -4.33
N ALA A 30 -37.31 -0.81 -4.69
CA ALA A 30 -37.25 -0.03 -5.92
C ALA A 30 -36.91 -0.87 -7.18
N GLY A 31 -36.53 -2.14 -7.03
CA GLY A 31 -36.08 -2.99 -8.14
C GLY A 31 -34.71 -2.64 -8.72
N THR A 32 -33.90 -1.85 -7.99
CA THR A 32 -32.56 -1.40 -8.40
C THR A 32 -31.46 -2.40 -8.03
N LEU A 33 -31.70 -3.26 -7.04
CA LEU A 33 -30.79 -4.36 -6.69
C LEU A 33 -31.06 -5.59 -7.57
N VAL A 34 -29.98 -6.13 -8.13
CA VAL A 34 -29.96 -7.36 -8.92
C VAL A 34 -29.36 -8.47 -8.07
N GLN A 35 -30.03 -9.62 -7.98
CA GLN A 35 -29.42 -10.85 -7.45
C GLN A 35 -28.41 -11.38 -8.48
N TYR A 36 -27.14 -11.43 -8.11
CA TYR A 36 -26.05 -11.90 -8.97
C TYR A 36 -25.87 -13.41 -8.83
N GLU A 37 -25.91 -14.11 -9.97
CA GLU A 37 -25.70 -15.56 -10.05
C GLU A 37 -24.47 -15.90 -10.89
N GLU A 38 -23.82 -16.99 -10.53
CA GLU A 38 -22.51 -17.36 -11.04
C GLU A 38 -22.62 -17.98 -12.44
N GLY A 39 -22.10 -17.28 -13.45
CA GLY A 39 -22.35 -17.57 -14.87
C GLY A 39 -23.38 -16.65 -15.53
N SER A 40 -23.91 -15.66 -14.81
CA SER A 40 -24.66 -14.55 -15.43
C SER A 40 -23.76 -13.68 -16.33
N GLN A 41 -24.37 -12.94 -17.27
CA GLN A 41 -23.63 -12.13 -18.25
C GLN A 41 -23.17 -10.79 -17.65
N GLY A 42 -22.07 -10.80 -16.91
CA GLY A 42 -21.39 -9.57 -16.52
C GLY A 42 -20.23 -9.74 -15.53
N SER A 43 -19.51 -8.65 -15.34
CA SER A 43 -18.43 -8.50 -14.38
C SER A 43 -18.95 -7.81 -13.12
N VAL A 44 -18.52 -8.24 -11.93
CA VAL A 44 -18.79 -7.50 -10.68
C VAL A 44 -17.50 -6.88 -10.13
N MET A 45 -17.62 -5.66 -9.60
CA MET A 45 -16.57 -4.92 -8.91
C MET A 45 -16.91 -4.81 -7.41
N PHE A 46 -16.07 -5.41 -6.56
CA PHE A 46 -16.18 -5.30 -5.11
C PHE A 46 -15.59 -3.97 -4.64
N ILE A 47 -16.36 -3.16 -3.92
CA ILE A 47 -15.88 -1.90 -3.35
C ILE A 47 -15.60 -2.08 -1.86
N SER A 48 -14.32 -2.13 -1.47
CA SER A 48 -13.91 -2.00 -0.07
C SER A 48 -13.68 -0.53 0.25
N HIS A 49 -14.26 -0.04 1.35
CA HIS A 49 -14.19 1.36 1.76
C HIS A 49 -14.25 1.51 3.28
N GLN A 50 -14.14 2.74 3.77
CA GLN A 50 -14.40 3.07 5.17
C GLN A 50 -15.80 3.66 5.34
N TRP A 51 -16.40 3.47 6.53
CA TRP A 51 -17.60 4.19 6.93
C TRP A 51 -17.25 5.56 7.53
N ALA A 52 -17.73 6.64 6.90
CA ALA A 52 -17.57 8.04 7.28
C ALA A 52 -18.60 8.55 8.31
N GLY A 53 -19.49 7.68 8.79
CA GLY A 53 -20.40 7.92 9.91
C GLY A 53 -20.56 6.68 10.81
N SER A 54 -21.42 6.81 11.83
CA SER A 54 -21.81 5.72 12.74
C SER A 54 -22.76 4.72 12.08
N ASP A 55 -23.81 5.25 11.42
CA ASP A 55 -24.97 4.49 10.92
C ASP A 55 -25.17 4.64 9.40
N HIS A 56 -24.26 5.34 8.72
CA HIS A 56 -24.25 5.51 7.27
C HIS A 56 -22.80 5.57 6.75
N PRO A 57 -22.46 4.91 5.63
CA PRO A 57 -21.09 4.78 5.13
C PRO A 57 -20.49 6.06 4.54
N ASP A 58 -21.31 6.94 3.96
CA ASP A 58 -20.85 8.18 3.32
C ASP A 58 -21.90 9.30 3.48
N PRO A 59 -22.05 9.89 4.69
CA PRO A 59 -23.17 10.79 5.02
C PRO A 59 -23.28 12.04 4.13
N PHE A 60 -22.17 12.47 3.52
CA PHE A 60 -22.08 13.65 2.65
C PHE A 60 -21.99 13.28 1.16
N PHE A 61 -22.04 11.98 0.85
CA PHE A 61 -21.89 11.42 -0.50
C PHE A 61 -20.58 11.90 -1.16
N GLU A 62 -19.47 11.97 -0.42
CA GLU A 62 -18.16 12.44 -0.90
C GLU A 62 -17.31 11.29 -1.44
N GLN A 63 -17.22 10.18 -0.71
CA GLN A 63 -16.50 8.99 -1.15
C GLN A 63 -17.11 8.43 -2.44
N PHE A 64 -18.43 8.38 -2.50
CA PHE A 64 -19.17 7.79 -3.62
C PHE A 64 -19.12 8.68 -4.88
N LYS A 65 -19.04 10.01 -4.75
CA LYS A 65 -18.73 10.91 -5.88
C LYS A 65 -17.36 10.59 -6.48
N ILE A 66 -16.34 10.37 -5.63
CA ILE A 66 -14.98 10.04 -6.07
C ILE A 66 -14.95 8.68 -6.78
N LEU A 67 -15.71 7.69 -6.29
CA LEU A 67 -15.92 6.41 -6.98
C LEU A 67 -16.56 6.60 -8.36
N GLN A 68 -17.66 7.36 -8.45
CA GLN A 68 -18.32 7.66 -9.73
C GLN A 68 -17.38 8.38 -10.71
N GLU A 69 -16.56 9.32 -10.24
CA GLU A 69 -15.56 9.99 -11.07
C GLU A 69 -14.47 9.03 -11.56
N ALA A 70 -13.97 8.14 -10.70
CA ALA A 70 -13.00 7.11 -11.09
C ALA A 70 -13.57 6.19 -12.17
N LEU A 71 -14.80 5.70 -11.98
CA LEU A 71 -15.52 4.88 -12.97
C LEU A 71 -15.70 5.61 -14.30
N ARG A 72 -16.17 6.87 -14.31
CA ARG A 72 -16.32 7.68 -15.53
C ARG A 72 -14.98 7.87 -16.26
N LYS A 73 -13.88 8.10 -15.53
CA LYS A 73 -12.52 8.21 -16.09
C LYS A 73 -12.09 6.86 -16.71
N MET A 74 -12.17 5.78 -15.93
CA MET A 74 -11.79 4.42 -16.36
C MET A 74 -12.58 3.91 -17.57
N MET A 75 -13.85 4.29 -17.73
CA MET A 75 -14.70 3.89 -18.87
C MET A 75 -14.53 4.75 -20.13
N SER A 76 -13.93 5.95 -20.05
CA SER A 76 -13.95 6.95 -21.13
C SER A 76 -12.75 6.91 -22.10
N ASN A 77 -11.93 5.84 -22.07
CA ASN A 77 -10.62 5.73 -22.75
C ASN A 77 -9.57 6.80 -22.35
N ALA A 78 -9.90 7.74 -21.47
CA ALA A 78 -9.02 8.84 -21.07
C ALA A 78 -8.06 8.40 -19.96
N SER A 79 -6.86 7.98 -20.37
CA SER A 79 -5.75 7.48 -19.54
C SER A 79 -6.06 6.22 -18.70
N GLY A 80 -5.25 5.17 -18.89
CA GLY A 80 -5.18 4.06 -17.93
C GLY A 80 -4.61 4.56 -16.60
N VAL A 81 -5.16 4.08 -15.48
CA VAL A 81 -4.67 4.43 -14.14
C VAL A 81 -3.22 3.95 -14.01
N SER A 82 -2.28 4.88 -13.86
CA SER A 82 -0.88 4.55 -13.57
C SER A 82 -0.76 3.94 -12.18
N ALA A 83 0.02 2.87 -12.04
CA ALA A 83 0.41 2.38 -10.72
C ALA A 83 1.20 3.45 -9.94
N ASN A 84 1.32 3.22 -8.64
CA ASN A 84 2.26 3.97 -7.81
C ASN A 84 3.68 3.78 -8.38
N ILE A 85 4.45 4.86 -8.51
CA ILE A 85 5.85 4.84 -8.98
C ILE A 85 6.68 3.85 -8.16
N LEU A 86 6.39 3.72 -6.87
CA LEU A 86 6.96 2.72 -5.97
C LEU A 86 6.79 1.29 -6.50
N VAL A 87 5.58 0.94 -6.95
CA VAL A 87 5.23 -0.41 -7.42
C VAL A 87 5.82 -0.69 -8.80
N GLU A 88 5.80 0.30 -9.70
CA GLU A 88 6.46 0.23 -11.02
C GLU A 88 7.99 0.03 -10.86
N MET A 89 8.61 0.69 -9.88
CA MET A 89 10.06 0.66 -9.65
C MET A 89 10.55 -0.56 -8.85
N MET A 90 9.81 -1.03 -7.84
CA MET A 90 10.25 -2.14 -6.97
C MET A 90 9.97 -3.52 -7.56
N TYR A 91 8.84 -3.70 -8.26
CA TYR A 91 8.37 -5.04 -8.68
C TYR A 91 8.40 -5.27 -10.20
N ALA A 92 8.78 -4.25 -10.98
CA ALA A 92 8.90 -4.29 -12.44
C ALA A 92 7.65 -4.83 -13.17
N GLN A 93 6.48 -4.74 -12.55
CA GLN A 93 5.24 -5.24 -13.11
C GLN A 93 4.72 -4.28 -14.17
N ASP A 94 4.47 -4.79 -15.37
CA ASP A 94 3.55 -4.18 -16.32
C ASP A 94 2.12 -4.31 -15.77
N THR A 95 1.82 -3.49 -14.76
CA THR A 95 0.47 -3.31 -14.22
C THR A 95 -0.39 -2.67 -15.31
N LYS A 96 -0.90 -3.52 -16.20
CA LYS A 96 -1.90 -3.15 -17.21
C LYS A 96 -3.17 -2.74 -16.47
N GLY A 97 -3.21 -1.47 -16.08
CA GLY A 97 -4.39 -0.85 -15.47
C GLY A 97 -5.59 -1.12 -16.37
N VAL A 98 -6.67 -1.65 -15.78
CA VAL A 98 -7.77 -2.26 -16.52
C VAL A 98 -8.27 -1.29 -17.59
N THR A 99 -8.22 -1.71 -18.85
CA THR A 99 -8.53 -0.80 -19.96
C THR A 99 -10.02 -0.52 -20.01
N ALA A 100 -10.40 0.68 -20.48
CA ALA A 100 -11.79 1.03 -20.75
C ALA A 100 -12.50 -0.02 -21.62
N LYS A 101 -11.78 -0.63 -22.57
CA LYS A 101 -12.29 -1.71 -23.43
C LYS A 101 -12.58 -3.01 -22.67
N GLU A 102 -11.80 -3.35 -21.64
CA GLU A 102 -12.08 -4.52 -20.81
C GLU A 102 -13.28 -4.25 -19.90
N LEU A 103 -13.32 -3.09 -19.23
CA LEU A 103 -14.43 -2.67 -18.35
C LEU A 103 -15.77 -2.50 -19.07
N THR A 104 -15.75 -2.20 -20.38
CA THR A 104 -16.96 -2.07 -21.22
C THR A 104 -17.22 -3.29 -22.11
N SER A 105 -16.45 -4.38 -21.95
CA SER A 105 -16.64 -5.60 -22.76
C SER A 105 -17.87 -6.43 -22.37
N GLN A 106 -18.38 -6.26 -21.15
CA GLN A 106 -19.54 -6.94 -20.58
C GLN A 106 -20.28 -5.97 -19.64
N PRO A 107 -21.55 -6.24 -19.25
CA PRO A 107 -22.23 -5.47 -18.21
C PRO A 107 -21.42 -5.45 -16.91
N LEU A 108 -21.21 -4.26 -16.35
CA LEU A 108 -20.47 -4.08 -15.10
C LEU A 108 -21.44 -3.78 -13.95
N PHE A 109 -21.32 -4.53 -12.87
CA PHE A 109 -22.09 -4.36 -11.63
C PHE A 109 -21.16 -4.01 -10.46
N LEU A 110 -21.66 -3.35 -9.43
CA LEU A 110 -20.93 -3.06 -8.21
C LEU A 110 -21.56 -3.76 -6.99
N TRP A 111 -20.71 -4.27 -6.11
CA TRP A 111 -21.04 -4.71 -4.76
C TRP A 111 -20.51 -3.68 -3.75
N TYR A 112 -21.33 -3.27 -2.80
CA TYR A 112 -21.01 -2.25 -1.79
C TYR A 112 -21.82 -2.54 -0.53
N ASP A 113 -21.19 -2.59 0.65
CA ASP A 113 -21.76 -3.25 1.84
C ASP A 113 -23.17 -2.75 2.24
N TYR A 114 -23.39 -1.45 2.15
CA TYR A 114 -24.60 -0.76 2.59
C TYR A 114 -25.86 -1.08 1.77
N PHE A 115 -25.69 -1.35 0.47
CA PHE A 115 -26.80 -1.74 -0.42
C PHE A 115 -26.77 -3.23 -0.78
N SER A 116 -25.63 -3.90 -0.70
CA SER A 116 -25.52 -5.34 -0.97
C SER A 116 -25.93 -6.21 0.22
N CYS A 117 -25.84 -5.70 1.46
CA CYS A 117 -26.25 -6.39 2.69
C CYS A 117 -27.45 -5.69 3.37
N PRO A 118 -28.40 -6.42 4.00
CA PRO A 118 -29.48 -5.83 4.79
C PRO A 118 -28.99 -4.93 5.93
N GLN A 119 -29.74 -3.87 6.24
CA GLN A 119 -29.39 -2.87 7.26
C GLN A 119 -30.41 -2.82 8.42
N ILE A 120 -31.65 -3.29 8.24
CA ILE A 120 -32.73 -3.16 9.23
C ILE A 120 -32.76 -4.38 10.18
N GLU A 121 -32.25 -4.19 11.40
CA GLU A 121 -32.12 -5.26 12.40
C GLU A 121 -33.46 -5.78 12.94
N ALA A 122 -34.49 -4.93 13.02
CA ALA A 122 -35.73 -5.16 13.77
C ALA A 122 -36.58 -6.37 13.34
N GLN A 123 -36.33 -6.94 12.16
CA GLN A 123 -36.94 -8.20 11.71
C GLN A 123 -35.94 -9.20 11.10
N MET A 124 -34.70 -8.79 10.81
CA MET A 124 -33.78 -9.54 9.94
C MET A 124 -32.33 -9.67 10.46
N GLY A 125 -32.10 -9.55 11.78
CA GLY A 125 -30.76 -9.70 12.36
C GLY A 125 -30.01 -10.99 11.95
N LYS A 126 -30.70 -12.12 11.78
CA LYS A 126 -30.08 -13.35 11.24
C LYS A 126 -29.66 -13.20 9.78
N THR A 127 -30.53 -12.63 8.93
CA THR A 127 -30.27 -12.39 7.51
C THR A 127 -29.07 -11.45 7.30
N ARG A 128 -28.96 -10.40 8.13
CA ARG A 128 -27.81 -9.48 8.13
C ARG A 128 -26.51 -10.20 8.46
N GLN A 129 -26.51 -11.05 9.50
CA GLN A 129 -25.33 -11.85 9.84
C GLN A 129 -24.98 -12.87 8.74
N GLN A 130 -25.96 -13.50 8.09
CA GLN A 130 -25.72 -14.39 6.95
C GLN A 130 -25.09 -13.65 5.75
N ALA A 131 -25.47 -12.40 5.49
CA ALA A 131 -24.84 -11.57 4.48
C ALA A 131 -23.39 -11.22 4.83
N ILE A 132 -23.12 -10.83 6.08
CA ILE A 132 -21.77 -10.55 6.59
C ILE A 132 -20.87 -11.79 6.51
N SER A 133 -21.35 -12.94 6.99
CA SER A 133 -20.63 -14.23 6.90
C SER A 133 -20.46 -14.76 5.47
N SER A 134 -21.05 -14.10 4.46
CA SER A 134 -20.88 -14.43 3.04
C SER A 134 -19.91 -13.48 2.30
N ILE A 135 -19.39 -12.42 2.95
CA ILE A 135 -18.55 -11.40 2.30
C ILE A 135 -17.38 -12.03 1.54
N ALA A 136 -16.68 -12.99 2.15
CA ALA A 136 -15.54 -13.65 1.54
C ALA A 136 -15.90 -14.39 0.23
N ALA A 137 -17.09 -15.01 0.16
CA ALA A 137 -17.61 -15.64 -1.07
C ALA A 137 -18.13 -14.62 -2.11
N TYR A 138 -18.50 -13.40 -1.72
CA TYR A 138 -18.79 -12.33 -2.68
C TYR A 138 -17.51 -11.80 -3.33
N VAL A 139 -16.47 -11.57 -2.52
CA VAL A 139 -15.12 -11.21 -3.00
C VAL A 139 -14.60 -12.25 -4.00
N GLU A 140 -14.69 -13.54 -3.64
CA GLU A 140 -14.29 -14.67 -4.52
C GLU A 140 -14.97 -14.63 -5.90
N LYS A 141 -16.19 -14.08 -6.01
CA LYS A 141 -16.97 -13.98 -7.25
C LYS A 141 -16.66 -12.72 -8.07
N CYS A 142 -16.42 -11.57 -7.43
CA CYS A 142 -16.20 -10.28 -8.10
C CYS A 142 -14.98 -10.26 -9.02
N GLN A 143 -15.14 -9.94 -10.31
CA GLN A 143 -14.02 -9.89 -11.26
C GLN A 143 -12.96 -8.83 -10.92
N TYR A 144 -13.38 -7.75 -10.26
CA TYR A 144 -12.51 -6.66 -9.82
C TYR A 144 -12.68 -6.42 -8.33
N PHE A 145 -11.59 -6.04 -7.65
CA PHE A 145 -11.58 -5.53 -6.28
C PHE A 145 -11.05 -4.10 -6.32
N VAL A 146 -11.71 -3.17 -5.64
CA VAL A 146 -11.36 -1.74 -5.62
C VAL A 146 -11.35 -1.24 -4.19
N VAL A 147 -10.22 -0.63 -3.81
CA VAL A 147 -10.04 0.07 -2.54
C VAL A 147 -10.43 1.54 -2.73
N LEU A 148 -11.56 1.95 -2.13
CA LEU A 148 -12.02 3.33 -2.10
C LEU A 148 -11.60 3.98 -0.78
N CYS A 149 -10.38 4.54 -0.76
CA CYS A 149 -9.79 5.21 0.40
C CYS A 149 -9.44 6.71 0.14
N PRO A 150 -10.40 7.55 -0.27
CA PRO A 150 -10.14 8.97 -0.52
C PRO A 150 -9.89 9.75 0.78
N HIS A 151 -9.20 10.89 0.67
CA HIS A 151 -9.04 11.86 1.77
C HIS A 151 -10.35 12.64 1.99
N VAL A 152 -11.24 12.08 2.79
CA VAL A 152 -12.48 12.72 3.27
C VAL A 152 -12.47 12.86 4.80
N ARG A 153 -13.34 13.70 5.35
CA ARG A 153 -13.50 13.83 6.80
C ARG A 153 -14.57 12.86 7.30
N HIS A 154 -14.27 12.20 8.41
CA HIS A 154 -15.27 11.51 9.22
C HIS A 154 -16.24 12.53 9.83
N ALA A 155 -17.50 12.15 10.08
CA ALA A 155 -18.50 13.02 10.73
C ALA A 155 -18.08 13.53 12.14
N GLU A 156 -17.16 12.82 12.79
CA GLU A 156 -16.54 13.16 14.09
C GLU A 156 -15.22 13.97 13.92
N ASN A 157 -14.96 14.49 12.71
CA ASN A 157 -13.87 15.39 12.32
C ASN A 157 -12.46 14.77 12.20
N GLU A 158 -12.34 13.44 12.29
CA GLU A 158 -11.11 12.71 11.95
C GLU A 158 -10.87 12.64 10.43
N ALA A 159 -9.63 12.47 9.99
CA ALA A 159 -9.29 12.34 8.57
C ALA A 159 -9.21 10.87 8.13
N LEU A 160 -10.06 10.48 7.19
CA LEU A 160 -9.96 9.16 6.55
C LEU A 160 -8.79 9.15 5.56
N THR A 161 -8.02 8.06 5.59
CA THR A 161 -6.75 7.89 4.87
C THR A 161 -6.52 6.42 4.54
N LYS A 162 -5.68 6.14 3.54
CA LYS A 162 -5.23 4.78 3.21
C LYS A 162 -4.74 4.01 4.45
N LYS A 163 -3.82 4.60 5.24
CA LYS A 163 -3.32 4.05 6.52
C LYS A 163 -4.43 3.67 7.52
N SER A 164 -5.54 4.40 7.55
CA SER A 164 -6.69 4.09 8.42
C SER A 164 -7.69 3.07 7.83
N TRP A 165 -7.67 2.85 6.52
CA TRP A 165 -8.39 1.74 5.88
C TRP A 165 -7.62 0.43 6.10
N GLU A 166 -6.29 0.48 5.93
CA GLU A 166 -5.36 -0.63 6.16
C GLU A 166 -5.40 -1.20 7.59
N SER A 167 -5.86 -0.44 8.59
CA SER A 167 -5.98 -0.88 9.99
C SER A 167 -7.35 -1.46 10.40
N ARG A 168 -8.39 -1.36 9.56
CA ARG A 168 -9.78 -1.77 9.93
C ARG A 168 -10.05 -3.25 9.70
N GLY A 169 -10.62 -3.92 10.71
CA GLY A 169 -10.84 -5.38 10.71
C GLY A 169 -11.56 -5.94 9.48
N TRP A 170 -12.74 -5.40 9.15
CA TRP A 170 -13.52 -5.84 7.99
C TRP A 170 -12.81 -5.61 6.65
N CYS A 171 -12.19 -4.44 6.43
CA CYS A 171 -11.43 -4.13 5.22
C CYS A 171 -10.26 -5.11 5.00
N ARG A 172 -9.64 -5.57 6.09
CA ARG A 172 -8.56 -6.57 6.06
C ARG A 172 -9.08 -7.98 5.79
N LEU A 173 -10.28 -8.35 6.27
CA LEU A 173 -10.96 -9.61 5.89
C LEU A 173 -11.27 -9.63 4.39
N GLU A 174 -11.82 -8.54 3.86
CA GLU A 174 -12.15 -8.39 2.44
C GLU A 174 -10.93 -8.58 1.54
N ARG A 175 -9.81 -7.91 1.84
CA ARG A 175 -8.58 -8.08 1.05
C ARG A 175 -7.92 -9.45 1.27
N ALA A 176 -8.00 -10.04 2.46
CA ALA A 176 -7.53 -11.41 2.68
C ALA A 176 -8.32 -12.42 1.83
N ALA A 177 -9.65 -12.25 1.75
CA ALA A 177 -10.49 -13.05 0.86
C ALA A 177 -10.16 -12.83 -0.62
N GLU A 178 -9.76 -11.62 -1.04
CA GLU A 178 -9.34 -11.33 -2.41
C GLU A 178 -8.05 -12.06 -2.81
N GLY A 179 -7.10 -12.21 -1.88
CA GLY A 179 -5.84 -12.87 -2.19
C GLY A 179 -5.87 -14.40 -2.14
N LEU A 180 -6.80 -15.00 -1.39
CA LEU A 180 -6.98 -16.46 -1.33
C LEU A 180 -7.69 -17.05 -2.57
N ARG A 181 -7.87 -16.26 -3.63
CA ARG A 181 -8.66 -16.63 -4.82
C ARG A 181 -7.88 -17.56 -5.76
N LEU A 182 -8.46 -18.72 -6.04
CA LEU A 182 -7.88 -19.76 -6.90
C LEU A 182 -7.86 -19.36 -8.39
N GLN A 183 -6.77 -18.70 -8.79
CA GLN A 183 -6.30 -18.44 -10.16
C GLN A 183 -7.20 -17.63 -11.14
N GLY A 184 -6.59 -16.62 -11.77
CA GLY A 184 -6.92 -16.27 -13.17
C GLY A 184 -7.66 -14.97 -13.46
N LYS A 185 -7.92 -14.09 -12.47
CA LYS A 185 -8.58 -12.78 -12.68
C LYS A 185 -7.65 -11.60 -12.37
N THR A 186 -7.95 -10.42 -12.92
CA THR A 186 -7.11 -9.20 -12.84
C THR A 186 -7.53 -8.30 -11.68
N GLY A 187 -6.96 -8.54 -10.49
CA GLY A 187 -7.03 -7.62 -9.36
C GLY A 187 -6.05 -6.44 -9.50
N LEU A 188 -6.40 -5.28 -8.97
CA LEU A 188 -5.52 -4.12 -8.79
C LEU A 188 -5.45 -3.81 -7.29
N SER A 189 -4.31 -4.11 -6.66
CA SER A 189 -4.13 -4.03 -5.20
C SER A 189 -3.04 -3.02 -4.84
N ILE A 190 -3.15 -2.44 -3.64
CA ILE A 190 -2.12 -1.64 -2.97
C ILE A 190 -2.14 -2.04 -1.47
N GLU A 191 -0.96 -2.19 -0.87
CA GLU A 191 -0.66 -2.78 0.47
C GLU A 191 -1.18 -1.92 1.64
N ALA A 192 -1.10 -2.20 2.95
CA ALA A 192 -0.88 -3.40 3.79
C ALA A 192 -2.05 -3.43 4.85
N GLN A 193 -2.08 -3.95 6.08
CA GLN A 193 -1.10 -4.53 7.01
C GLN A 193 -1.85 -5.35 8.12
N ILE A 194 -1.13 -6.14 8.94
CA ILE A 194 -1.58 -6.78 10.21
C ILE A 194 -2.63 -7.94 10.06
N PRO A 195 -2.55 -9.05 10.84
CA PRO A 195 -3.49 -10.20 10.81
C PRO A 195 -4.96 -9.88 11.06
N VAL A 196 -5.88 -10.57 10.35
CA VAL A 196 -7.30 -10.17 10.21
C VAL A 196 -8.04 -9.94 11.53
N GLY A 197 -7.74 -10.67 12.60
CA GLY A 197 -8.32 -10.43 13.94
C GLY A 197 -7.85 -9.15 14.64
N GLU A 198 -6.60 -8.73 14.42
CA GLU A 198 -5.90 -7.56 15.01
C GLU A 198 -6.47 -6.16 14.69
N GLY A 199 -7.61 -6.09 14.00
CA GLY A 199 -8.09 -4.86 13.39
C GLY A 199 -8.71 -3.88 14.38
N GLN A 200 -8.68 -2.59 14.03
CA GLN A 200 -9.55 -1.61 14.68
C GLN A 200 -11.01 -1.84 14.24
N PHE A 201 -11.90 -2.06 15.21
CA PHE A 201 -13.34 -2.20 15.03
C PHE A 201 -14.05 -0.97 15.62
N ARG A 202 -15.12 -0.49 14.99
CA ARG A 202 -15.93 0.63 15.53
C ARG A 202 -16.91 0.17 16.62
N LYS A 203 -17.32 -1.09 16.57
CA LYS A 203 -18.12 -1.78 17.58
C LYS A 203 -17.32 -3.01 18.01
N ASP A 204 -16.90 -3.10 19.27
CA ASP A 204 -16.05 -4.22 19.73
C ASP A 204 -16.72 -5.59 19.53
N GLU A 205 -18.06 -5.63 19.56
CA GLU A 205 -18.90 -6.79 19.23
C GLU A 205 -18.61 -7.40 17.84
N ASP A 206 -18.15 -6.60 16.88
CA ASP A 206 -17.84 -7.08 15.53
C ASP A 206 -16.59 -7.97 15.51
N ARG A 207 -15.71 -7.86 16.51
CA ARG A 207 -14.53 -8.73 16.68
C ARG A 207 -14.95 -10.19 16.85
N SER A 208 -16.04 -10.44 17.60
CA SER A 208 -16.60 -11.78 17.79
C SER A 208 -17.22 -12.32 16.50
N LYS A 209 -17.98 -11.49 15.76
CA LYS A 209 -18.60 -11.86 14.48
C LYS A 209 -17.55 -12.23 13.42
N LEU A 210 -16.42 -11.52 13.41
CA LEU A 210 -15.29 -11.80 12.53
C LEU A 210 -14.53 -13.07 12.97
N ALA A 211 -14.37 -13.31 14.27
CA ALA A 211 -13.75 -14.55 14.77
C ALA A 211 -14.53 -15.81 14.38
N GLU A 212 -15.87 -15.77 14.37
CA GLU A 212 -16.71 -16.87 13.86
C GLU A 212 -16.44 -17.14 12.37
N VAL A 213 -16.34 -16.10 11.54
CA VAL A 213 -16.05 -16.23 10.10
C VAL A 213 -14.65 -16.80 9.82
N LEU A 214 -13.66 -16.49 10.66
CA LEU A 214 -12.28 -17.00 10.51
C LEU A 214 -12.11 -18.46 10.97
N CYS A 215 -13.05 -19.03 11.75
CA CYS A 215 -12.83 -20.30 12.45
C CYS A 215 -12.94 -21.55 11.58
N ASP A 216 -13.80 -21.55 10.54
CA ASP A 216 -14.26 -22.75 9.84
C ASP A 216 -14.08 -22.66 8.30
N PHE A 217 -12.91 -22.20 7.83
CA PHE A 217 -12.59 -22.20 6.40
C PHE A 217 -12.50 -23.61 5.80
N VAL A 218 -12.02 -24.58 6.58
CA VAL A 218 -12.00 -26.01 6.25
C VAL A 218 -12.76 -26.78 7.33
N PRO A 219 -13.96 -27.32 7.04
CA PRO A 219 -14.75 -28.06 8.03
C PRO A 219 -14.24 -29.49 8.22
N GLY A 220 -14.33 -30.00 9.45
CA GLY A 220 -13.98 -31.39 9.78
C GLY A 220 -12.66 -31.58 10.53
N PHE A 221 -12.09 -30.53 11.12
CA PHE A 221 -10.94 -30.65 12.03
C PHE A 221 -11.30 -31.50 13.27
N ILE A 222 -10.45 -32.48 13.57
CA ILE A 222 -10.50 -33.33 14.77
C ILE A 222 -9.06 -33.47 15.26
N SER A 223 -8.87 -33.43 16.58
CA SER A 223 -7.59 -33.66 17.25
C SER A 223 -7.81 -34.49 18.52
N ASP A 224 -6.86 -35.37 18.82
CA ASP A 224 -6.84 -36.19 20.03
C ASP A 224 -6.08 -35.51 21.20
N THR A 225 -5.48 -34.33 20.98
CA THR A 225 -4.71 -33.62 22.02
C THR A 225 -5.57 -32.67 22.85
N THR A 226 -5.23 -32.53 24.13
CA THR A 226 -5.79 -31.51 25.04
C THR A 226 -4.77 -30.43 25.40
N ASP A 227 -3.56 -30.50 24.86
CA ASP A 227 -2.55 -29.44 25.01
C ASP A 227 -2.90 -28.23 24.11
N PRO A 228 -3.06 -27.01 24.65
CA PRO A 228 -3.47 -25.86 23.85
C PRO A 228 -2.48 -25.45 22.76
N ALA A 229 -1.17 -25.62 22.97
CA ALA A 229 -0.15 -25.24 22.00
C ALA A 229 -0.12 -26.23 20.83
N VAL A 230 -0.17 -27.54 21.13
CA VAL A 230 -0.25 -28.58 20.09
C VAL A 230 -1.57 -28.48 19.33
N LEU A 231 -2.70 -28.28 20.02
CA LEU A 231 -4.02 -28.12 19.40
C LEU A 231 -4.09 -26.90 18.46
N THR A 232 -3.48 -25.77 18.85
CA THR A 232 -3.38 -24.57 18.00
C THR A 232 -2.56 -24.85 16.75
N VAL A 233 -1.42 -25.55 16.86
CA VAL A 233 -0.61 -25.93 15.69
C VAL A 233 -1.36 -26.91 14.79
N GLU A 234 -1.95 -27.99 15.32
CA GLU A 234 -2.69 -28.97 14.52
C GLU A 234 -3.88 -28.32 13.78
N ARG A 235 -4.61 -27.42 14.44
CA ARG A 235 -5.71 -26.66 13.80
C ARG A 235 -5.18 -25.75 12.70
N PHE A 236 -4.11 -25.01 12.95
CA PHE A 236 -3.48 -24.13 11.95
C PHE A 236 -3.00 -24.92 10.72
N MET A 237 -2.31 -26.05 10.94
CA MET A 237 -1.81 -26.92 9.88
C MET A 237 -2.96 -27.49 9.05
N TYR A 238 -4.05 -27.93 9.70
CA TYR A 238 -5.25 -28.44 9.02
C TYR A 238 -5.97 -27.36 8.20
N GLN A 239 -6.24 -26.18 8.78
CA GLN A 239 -6.97 -25.09 8.10
C GLN A 239 -6.21 -24.55 6.87
N ASN A 240 -4.88 -24.67 6.85
CA ASN A 240 -4.03 -24.28 5.72
C ASN A 240 -3.62 -25.47 4.81
N GLY A 241 -4.08 -26.69 5.09
CA GLY A 241 -3.82 -27.88 4.27
C GLY A 241 -2.39 -28.43 4.32
N PHE A 242 -1.60 -28.10 5.35
CA PHE A 242 -0.22 -28.55 5.49
C PHE A 242 -0.09 -30.01 5.94
N LEU A 243 0.82 -30.74 5.31
CA LEU A 243 1.16 -32.13 5.67
C LEU A 243 2.46 -32.26 6.49
N SER A 244 3.25 -31.18 6.59
CA SER A 244 4.58 -31.19 7.22
C SER A 244 4.94 -29.80 7.74
N ILE A 245 5.46 -29.71 8.98
CA ILE A 245 5.79 -28.44 9.64
C ILE A 245 7.01 -27.72 9.04
N ARG A 246 7.73 -28.37 8.11
CA ARG A 246 8.97 -27.87 7.50
C ARG A 246 8.91 -27.68 6.00
N GLU A 247 8.00 -28.35 5.32
CA GLU A 247 7.94 -28.35 3.87
C GLU A 247 7.00 -27.23 3.37
N PRO A 248 7.39 -26.47 2.34
CA PRO A 248 6.52 -25.46 1.76
C PRO A 248 5.35 -26.10 1.00
N ASP A 249 4.27 -25.33 0.89
CA ASP A 249 3.09 -25.70 0.12
C ASP A 249 3.33 -25.65 -1.41
N SER A 250 2.26 -25.84 -2.20
CA SER A 250 2.30 -25.70 -3.66
C SER A 250 2.59 -24.28 -4.16
N ALA A 251 2.24 -23.23 -3.43
CA ALA A 251 2.65 -21.83 -3.65
C ALA A 251 4.11 -21.59 -3.24
N GLY A 252 4.75 -22.54 -2.55
CA GLY A 252 6.15 -22.48 -2.17
C GLY A 252 6.42 -21.77 -0.83
N TRP A 253 5.41 -21.66 0.03
CA TRP A 253 5.48 -20.97 1.31
C TRP A 253 5.45 -21.97 2.49
N PRO A 254 6.40 -21.90 3.44
CA PRO A 254 6.43 -22.80 4.59
C PRO A 254 5.41 -22.39 5.67
N PRO A 255 4.96 -23.31 6.55
CA PRO A 255 3.98 -23.02 7.61
C PRO A 255 4.36 -21.82 8.49
N LEU A 256 5.65 -21.65 8.80
CA LEU A 256 6.14 -20.55 9.62
C LEU A 256 5.95 -19.18 8.95
N CYS A 257 6.01 -19.09 7.62
CA CYS A 257 5.72 -17.84 6.90
C CYS A 257 4.23 -17.49 6.94
N TYR A 258 3.32 -18.47 6.95
CA TYR A 258 1.90 -18.21 7.16
C TYR A 258 1.57 -17.83 8.61
N ALA A 259 2.25 -18.44 9.59
CA ALA A 259 2.14 -18.01 10.99
C ALA A 259 2.70 -16.58 11.21
N ALA A 260 3.68 -16.15 10.41
CA ALA A 260 4.16 -14.77 10.40
C ALA A 260 3.15 -13.77 9.81
N LEU A 261 2.34 -14.20 8.82
CA LEU A 261 1.18 -13.43 8.34
C LEU A 261 0.09 -13.29 9.42
N ASP A 262 -0.14 -14.36 10.18
CA ASP A 262 -1.05 -14.39 11.34
C ASP A 262 -0.53 -13.58 12.54
N GLY A 263 0.77 -13.27 12.60
CA GLY A 263 1.38 -12.41 13.62
C GLY A 263 1.36 -12.96 15.05
N SER A 264 0.73 -14.11 15.28
CA SER A 264 0.55 -14.72 16.60
C SER A 264 1.88 -15.21 17.20
N PRO A 265 2.37 -14.57 18.28
CA PRO A 265 3.63 -14.99 18.91
C PRO A 265 3.53 -16.40 19.50
N MET A 266 2.32 -16.79 19.96
CA MET A 266 2.04 -18.12 20.50
C MET A 266 2.12 -19.19 19.40
N LEU A 267 1.51 -18.97 18.24
CA LEU A 267 1.57 -19.94 17.14
C LEU A 267 3.01 -20.11 16.63
N LEU A 268 3.76 -19.02 16.47
CA LEU A 268 5.16 -19.07 16.10
C LEU A 268 6.00 -19.84 17.12
N ALA A 269 5.86 -19.54 18.42
CA ALA A 269 6.55 -20.27 19.48
C ALA A 269 6.23 -21.77 19.44
N SER A 270 4.95 -22.14 19.36
CA SER A 270 4.52 -23.55 19.31
C SER A 270 5.03 -24.30 18.06
N LEU A 271 5.11 -23.63 16.91
CA LEU A 271 5.72 -24.20 15.70
C LEU A 271 7.24 -24.42 15.87
N LEU A 272 7.94 -23.46 16.50
CA LEU A 272 9.38 -23.52 16.73
C LEU A 272 9.76 -24.58 17.78
N GLU A 273 8.97 -24.75 18.83
CA GLU A 273 9.09 -25.86 19.80
C GLU A 273 8.92 -27.23 19.12
N GLN A 274 7.95 -27.33 18.20
CA GLN A 274 7.76 -28.50 17.32
C GLN A 274 8.81 -28.59 16.18
N ARG A 275 9.87 -27.78 16.23
CA ARG A 275 11.03 -27.79 15.33
C ARG A 275 10.72 -27.39 13.89
N ALA A 276 9.79 -26.46 13.67
CA ALA A 276 9.80 -25.65 12.45
C ALA A 276 11.19 -25.02 12.23
N ASP A 277 11.56 -24.78 10.97
CA ASP A 277 12.83 -24.09 10.67
C ASP A 277 12.61 -22.57 10.74
N VAL A 278 13.22 -21.93 11.75
CA VAL A 278 13.15 -20.48 11.99
C VAL A 278 13.64 -19.64 10.79
N ASN A 279 14.50 -20.22 9.95
CA ASN A 279 15.08 -19.58 8.77
C ASN A 279 14.43 -20.05 7.46
N SER A 280 13.31 -20.78 7.55
CA SER A 280 12.47 -21.05 6.38
C SER A 280 11.92 -19.75 5.78
N SER A 281 11.80 -19.73 4.46
CA SER A 281 11.41 -18.56 3.68
C SER A 281 10.58 -18.97 2.47
N SER A 282 9.83 -18.01 1.90
CA SER A 282 9.07 -18.23 0.67
C SER A 282 10.00 -18.62 -0.49
N THR A 283 9.57 -19.52 -1.36
CA THR A 283 10.33 -19.91 -2.56
C THR A 283 9.77 -19.31 -3.85
N LYS A 284 8.64 -18.61 -3.78
CA LYS A 284 7.99 -17.92 -4.90
C LYS A 284 7.44 -16.57 -4.43
N TYR A 285 7.47 -15.58 -5.33
CA TYR A 285 6.80 -14.30 -5.15
C TYR A 285 5.30 -14.51 -4.90
N ASP A 286 4.74 -13.84 -3.90
CA ASP A 286 3.32 -13.83 -3.61
C ASP A 286 2.61 -12.60 -4.21
N LYS A 287 1.41 -12.84 -4.75
CA LYS A 287 0.58 -11.85 -5.45
C LYS A 287 -0.35 -11.07 -4.54
N LEU A 288 -0.71 -11.59 -3.37
CA LEU A 288 -1.66 -10.98 -2.45
C LEU A 288 -1.01 -9.85 -1.64
N PHE A 289 0.14 -10.16 -1.02
CA PHE A 289 0.89 -9.25 -0.15
C PHE A 289 1.99 -8.49 -0.91
N ASN A 290 2.15 -8.74 -2.23
CA ASN A 290 3.23 -8.20 -3.05
C ASN A 290 4.63 -8.55 -2.52
N PHE A 291 4.75 -9.70 -1.85
CA PHE A 291 5.98 -10.12 -1.17
C PHE A 291 6.90 -10.90 -2.12
N PRO A 292 8.21 -10.55 -2.22
CA PRO A 292 9.15 -11.27 -3.05
C PRO A 292 9.40 -12.72 -2.57
N SER A 293 9.97 -13.52 -3.45
CA SER A 293 10.57 -14.80 -3.07
C SER A 293 11.75 -14.58 -2.12
N ARG A 294 12.00 -15.59 -1.28
CA ARG A 294 12.99 -15.63 -0.19
C ARG A 294 12.69 -14.66 0.97
N MET A 295 11.42 -14.29 1.15
CA MET A 295 10.93 -13.63 2.36
C MET A 295 10.92 -14.61 3.54
N SER A 296 11.69 -14.29 4.60
CA SER A 296 11.71 -15.05 5.85
C SER A 296 10.50 -14.72 6.73
N ALA A 297 10.17 -15.61 7.68
CA ALA A 297 9.16 -15.36 8.70
C ALA A 297 9.42 -14.03 9.47
N LEU A 298 10.69 -13.70 9.73
CA LEU A 298 11.06 -12.44 10.38
C LEU A 298 10.74 -11.22 9.50
N SER A 299 11.16 -11.23 8.22
CA SER A 299 10.87 -10.11 7.31
C SER A 299 9.37 -9.89 7.12
N ILE A 300 8.56 -10.97 7.14
CA ILE A 300 7.09 -10.90 7.10
C ILE A 300 6.53 -10.24 8.37
N CYS A 301 6.89 -10.71 9.57
CA CYS A 301 6.42 -10.09 10.82
C CYS A 301 6.80 -8.61 10.91
N VAL A 302 8.03 -8.27 10.51
CA VAL A 302 8.56 -6.90 10.51
C VAL A 302 7.81 -6.00 9.52
N ALA A 303 7.57 -6.48 8.29
CA ALA A 303 6.79 -5.77 7.27
C ALA A 303 5.31 -5.58 7.67
N LEU A 304 4.77 -6.46 8.52
CA LEU A 304 3.41 -6.40 9.04
C LEU A 304 3.26 -5.71 10.40
N MET A 305 4.36 -5.22 11.00
CA MET A 305 4.41 -4.59 12.34
C MET A 305 4.04 -5.51 13.52
N ASN A 306 4.16 -6.82 13.34
CA ASN A 306 3.88 -7.85 14.35
C ASN A 306 5.04 -7.99 15.35
N ASN A 307 5.33 -6.94 16.13
CA ASN A 307 6.60 -6.80 16.84
C ASN A 307 6.84 -7.83 17.97
N ASP A 308 5.81 -8.35 18.61
CA ASP A 308 5.97 -9.47 19.57
C ASP A 308 6.29 -10.80 18.87
N ALA A 309 5.80 -11.03 17.65
CA ALA A 309 6.23 -12.14 16.83
C ALA A 309 7.68 -11.98 16.32
N CYS A 310 8.12 -10.75 16.06
CA CYS A 310 9.54 -10.46 15.79
C CYS A 310 10.42 -10.86 16.98
N ARG A 311 10.01 -10.55 18.22
CA ARG A 311 10.73 -10.95 19.45
C ARG A 311 10.90 -12.47 19.54
N VAL A 312 9.81 -13.23 19.40
CA VAL A 312 9.85 -14.71 19.41
C VAL A 312 10.79 -15.29 18.36
N LEU A 313 10.78 -14.75 17.13
CA LEU A 313 11.67 -15.19 16.05
C LEU A 313 13.14 -14.85 16.33
N ILE A 314 13.44 -13.69 16.91
CA ILE A 314 14.80 -13.27 17.27
C ILE A 314 15.34 -14.11 18.44
N GLU A 315 14.52 -14.39 19.46
CA GLU A 315 14.87 -15.31 20.57
C GLU A 315 15.13 -16.73 20.08
N ALA A 316 14.35 -17.20 19.08
CA ALA A 316 14.55 -18.46 18.37
C ALA A 316 15.73 -18.45 17.38
N LYS A 317 16.49 -17.35 17.28
CA LYS A 317 17.68 -17.16 16.42
C LYS A 317 17.39 -17.18 14.92
N ALA A 318 16.33 -16.47 14.51
CA ALA A 318 16.14 -16.06 13.12
C ALA A 318 17.38 -15.30 12.59
N ASP A 319 17.71 -15.51 11.32
CA ASP A 319 18.80 -14.82 10.64
C ASP A 319 18.39 -13.39 10.29
N LEU A 320 18.95 -12.43 11.02
CA LEU A 320 18.70 -11.00 10.82
C LEU A 320 19.37 -10.48 9.52
N HIS A 321 20.25 -11.28 8.91
CA HIS A 321 20.87 -11.04 7.61
C HIS A 321 20.13 -11.72 6.45
N ALA A 322 18.98 -12.36 6.68
CA ALA A 322 18.18 -12.96 5.62
C ALA A 322 17.70 -11.90 4.60
N GLU A 323 18.23 -11.99 3.38
CA GLU A 323 17.86 -11.15 2.23
C GLU A 323 16.82 -11.85 1.36
N ASP A 324 15.75 -11.14 0.95
CA ASP A 324 14.88 -11.61 -0.13
C ASP A 324 15.54 -11.49 -1.52
N ASP A 325 14.79 -11.76 -2.60
CA ASP A 325 15.30 -11.64 -3.97
C ASP A 325 15.40 -10.20 -4.50
N LEU A 326 14.84 -9.21 -3.81
CA LEU A 326 15.09 -7.77 -4.05
C LEU A 326 16.25 -7.22 -3.19
N LYS A 327 16.92 -8.11 -2.43
CA LYS A 327 17.98 -7.78 -1.47
C LYS A 327 17.53 -6.89 -0.31
N HIS A 328 16.25 -6.89 0.04
CA HIS A 328 15.81 -6.33 1.31
C HIS A 328 16.09 -7.35 2.43
N ASN A 329 16.79 -6.89 3.47
CA ASN A 329 16.82 -7.54 4.77
C ASN A 329 15.67 -7.01 5.64
N ALA A 330 15.47 -7.58 6.83
CA ALA A 330 14.41 -7.17 7.76
C ALA A 330 14.41 -5.65 8.06
N THR A 331 15.58 -5.01 8.13
CA THR A 331 15.71 -3.57 8.44
C THR A 331 15.23 -2.67 7.30
N HIS A 332 15.30 -3.13 6.03
CA HIS A 332 14.63 -2.43 4.91
C HIS A 332 13.11 -2.56 4.99
N TRP A 333 12.61 -3.75 5.32
CA TRP A 333 11.17 -3.97 5.50
C TRP A 333 10.60 -3.17 6.68
N ALA A 334 11.35 -3.05 7.78
CA ALA A 334 11.01 -2.17 8.90
C ALA A 334 10.96 -0.70 8.48
N ALA A 335 11.90 -0.25 7.65
CA ALA A 335 11.93 1.10 7.12
C ALA A 335 10.77 1.41 6.17
N LEU A 336 10.44 0.49 5.24
CA LEU A 336 9.29 0.61 4.34
C LEU A 336 7.96 0.62 5.10
N ALA A 337 7.83 -0.19 6.17
CA ALA A 337 6.65 -0.23 7.01
C ALA A 337 6.53 0.97 7.99
N GLY A 338 7.56 1.81 8.11
CA GLY A 338 7.62 2.86 9.15
C GLY A 338 7.74 2.31 10.58
N ASN A 339 8.19 1.06 10.73
CA ASN A 339 8.18 0.31 11.97
C ASN A 339 9.38 0.65 12.86
N ALA A 340 9.31 1.79 13.56
CA ALA A 340 10.37 2.30 14.42
C ALA A 340 10.75 1.33 15.58
N GLU A 341 9.81 0.53 16.08
CA GLU A 341 10.08 -0.45 17.15
C GLU A 341 10.87 -1.66 16.63
N ALA A 342 10.53 -2.20 15.46
CA ALA A 342 11.36 -3.23 14.82
C ALA A 342 12.73 -2.67 14.39
N LEU A 343 12.79 -1.42 13.92
CA LEU A 343 14.07 -0.76 13.63
C LEU A 343 14.98 -0.69 14.87
N GLN A 344 14.42 -0.33 16.03
CA GLN A 344 15.17 -0.40 17.30
C GLN A 344 15.65 -1.82 17.58
N LEU A 345 14.74 -2.80 17.60
CA LEU A 345 15.05 -4.20 17.94
C LEU A 345 16.11 -4.82 17.02
N LEU A 346 16.04 -4.53 15.71
CA LEU A 346 16.99 -5.02 14.70
C LEU A 346 18.35 -4.30 14.76
N CYS A 347 18.37 -2.99 15.01
CA CYS A 347 19.61 -2.21 15.11
C CYS A 347 20.31 -2.33 16.47
N GLU A 348 19.62 -2.79 17.53
CA GLU A 348 20.26 -3.22 18.78
C GLU A 348 21.12 -4.49 18.60
N HIS A 349 20.68 -5.41 17.73
CA HIS A 349 21.36 -6.69 17.48
C HIS A 349 22.32 -6.63 16.26
N THR A 350 21.94 -5.92 15.20
CA THR A 350 22.62 -5.96 13.89
C THR A 350 22.58 -4.61 13.15
N PRO A 351 23.17 -3.52 13.72
CA PRO A 351 23.11 -2.18 13.14
C PRO A 351 23.69 -2.09 11.71
N GLN A 352 24.60 -2.98 11.33
CA GLN A 352 25.16 -3.10 9.98
C GLN A 352 24.12 -3.42 8.89
N THR A 353 22.96 -3.99 9.25
CA THR A 353 21.86 -4.26 8.29
C THR A 353 21.27 -2.99 7.69
N ALA A 354 21.25 -1.89 8.45
CA ALA A 354 20.81 -0.57 7.98
C ALA A 354 21.75 0.05 6.93
N LEU A 355 23.01 -0.39 6.92
CA LEU A 355 24.08 0.03 6.00
C LEU A 355 24.32 -0.95 4.83
N THR A 356 23.50 -2.00 4.73
CA THR A 356 23.51 -2.90 3.57
C THR A 356 22.60 -2.31 2.48
N PRO A 357 23.04 -2.22 1.21
CA PRO A 357 22.18 -1.74 0.13
C PRO A 357 21.32 -2.85 -0.49
N ASN A 358 20.07 -2.54 -0.85
CA ASN A 358 19.18 -3.41 -1.62
C ASN A 358 19.57 -3.48 -3.12
N MET A 359 18.78 -4.18 -3.94
CA MET A 359 19.05 -4.37 -5.37
C MET A 359 19.15 -3.05 -6.16
N LEU A 360 18.39 -2.02 -5.77
CA LEU A 360 18.43 -0.70 -6.41
C LEU A 360 19.55 0.19 -5.85
N GLY A 361 20.33 -0.28 -4.88
CA GLY A 361 21.40 0.45 -4.22
C GLY A 361 20.97 1.29 -3.02
N PHE A 362 19.69 1.24 -2.62
CA PHE A 362 19.19 2.01 -1.48
C PHE A 362 19.48 1.30 -0.17
N LEU A 363 19.93 2.07 0.83
CA LEU A 363 19.97 1.65 2.23
C LEU A 363 18.56 1.63 2.85
N ALA A 364 18.43 1.07 4.05
CA ALA A 364 17.20 1.15 4.84
C ALA A 364 16.73 2.61 5.03
N PHE A 365 17.63 3.58 5.21
CA PHE A 365 17.28 5.01 5.31
C PHE A 365 16.64 5.55 4.01
N GLY A 366 17.16 5.15 2.84
CA GLY A 366 16.56 5.48 1.56
C GLY A 366 15.17 4.85 1.40
N SER A 367 14.97 3.66 1.99
CA SER A 367 13.68 2.96 2.01
C SER A 367 12.65 3.64 2.94
N ALA A 368 13.08 4.20 4.08
CA ALA A 368 12.22 5.03 4.94
C ALA A 368 11.81 6.33 4.23
N CYS A 369 12.76 6.99 3.56
CA CYS A 369 12.51 8.19 2.75
C CYS A 369 11.55 7.90 1.59
N MET A 370 11.69 6.74 0.93
CA MET A 370 10.84 6.23 -0.15
C MET A 370 9.40 5.99 0.30
N ALA A 371 9.21 5.46 1.51
CA ALA A 371 7.89 5.21 2.11
C ALA A 371 7.26 6.45 2.80
N GLY A 372 8.00 7.56 2.92
CA GLY A 372 7.54 8.77 3.60
C GLY A 372 7.48 8.68 5.13
N SER A 373 8.10 7.67 5.77
CA SER A 373 8.04 7.53 7.22
C SER A 373 9.01 8.49 7.93
N VAL A 374 8.42 9.48 8.58
CA VAL A 374 9.07 10.51 9.42
C VAL A 374 9.76 9.89 10.64
N GLU A 375 9.18 8.84 11.20
CA GLU A 375 9.69 8.13 12.38
C GLU A 375 10.89 7.25 12.03
N ALA A 376 10.77 6.41 11.00
CA ALA A 376 11.86 5.55 10.53
C ALA A 376 13.04 6.38 9.99
N THR A 377 12.77 7.47 9.26
CA THR A 377 13.80 8.41 8.78
C THR A 377 14.54 9.06 9.96
N SER A 378 13.80 9.54 10.98
CA SER A 378 14.41 10.13 12.19
C SER A 378 15.31 9.15 12.95
N PHE A 379 14.88 7.89 13.10
CA PHE A 379 15.66 6.83 13.75
C PHE A 379 16.92 6.47 12.93
N LEU A 380 16.75 6.12 11.66
CA LEU A 380 17.84 5.65 10.79
C LEU A 380 18.88 6.74 10.49
N ARG A 381 18.52 8.03 10.62
CA ARG A 381 19.46 9.16 10.50
C ARG A 381 20.69 9.00 11.40
N ALA A 382 20.56 8.40 12.58
CA ALA A 382 21.68 8.18 13.50
C ALA A 382 22.75 7.20 12.96
N TYR A 383 22.38 6.35 12.01
CA TYR A 383 23.25 5.33 11.41
C TYR A 383 23.76 5.73 10.00
N THR A 384 23.20 6.78 9.39
CA THR A 384 23.31 7.03 7.95
C THR A 384 24.40 8.05 7.59
N PRO A 385 25.30 7.77 6.63
CA PRO A 385 26.30 8.74 6.17
C PRO A 385 25.68 9.95 5.46
N GLN A 386 26.24 11.15 5.63
CA GLN A 386 25.71 12.40 5.06
C GLN A 386 25.52 12.36 3.51
N ALA A 387 26.35 11.60 2.79
CA ALA A 387 26.22 11.41 1.35
C ALA A 387 24.93 10.66 0.97
N GLU A 388 24.56 9.64 1.75
CA GLU A 388 23.33 8.85 1.58
C GLU A 388 22.09 9.69 1.93
N ILE A 389 22.20 10.57 2.94
CA ILE A 389 21.15 11.54 3.28
C ILE A 389 20.90 12.50 2.11
N ALA A 390 21.95 12.96 1.42
CA ALA A 390 21.83 13.82 0.24
C ALA A 390 21.19 13.08 -0.96
N GLY A 391 21.58 11.83 -1.23
CA GLY A 391 20.96 11.01 -2.29
C GLY A 391 19.50 10.62 -1.99
N SER A 392 19.15 10.41 -0.73
CA SER A 392 17.79 10.03 -0.31
C SER A 392 16.76 11.14 -0.54
N LEU A 393 17.19 12.39 -0.67
CA LEU A 393 16.32 13.52 -1.04
C LEU A 393 15.74 13.34 -2.46
N HIS A 394 16.52 12.81 -3.42
CA HIS A 394 16.00 12.44 -4.74
C HIS A 394 14.99 11.29 -4.67
N VAL A 395 15.19 10.32 -3.77
CA VAL A 395 14.29 9.17 -3.58
C VAL A 395 12.94 9.60 -2.99
N ALA A 396 12.96 10.46 -1.96
CA ALA A 396 11.77 11.05 -1.37
C ALA A 396 10.96 11.90 -2.37
N ILE A 397 11.64 12.54 -3.34
CA ILE A 397 11.01 13.32 -4.41
C ILE A 397 10.44 12.43 -5.53
N LEU A 398 11.11 11.33 -5.88
CA LEU A 398 10.67 10.40 -6.91
C LEU A 398 9.39 9.62 -6.51
N CYS A 399 9.32 9.20 -5.24
CA CYS A 399 8.20 8.39 -4.72
C CYS A 399 7.13 9.26 -4.03
N GLY A 400 7.43 10.53 -3.79
CA GLY A 400 6.69 11.42 -2.90
C GLY A 400 5.36 11.96 -3.46
N ARG A 401 4.25 11.30 -3.08
CA ARG A 401 3.02 12.02 -2.73
C ARG A 401 2.84 11.92 -1.22
N GLY A 402 3.13 13.00 -0.50
CA GLY A 402 3.12 13.03 0.97
C GLY A 402 4.49 12.85 1.64
N SER A 403 5.56 13.40 1.06
CA SER A 403 6.93 13.38 1.62
C SER A 403 7.41 14.73 2.16
N GLU A 404 6.53 15.72 2.35
CA GLU A 404 6.90 17.09 2.74
C GLU A 404 7.63 17.14 4.10
N GLU A 405 7.17 16.38 5.10
CA GLU A 405 7.81 16.27 6.41
C GLU A 405 9.17 15.55 6.34
N VAL A 406 9.32 14.54 5.46
CA VAL A 406 10.60 13.86 5.22
C VAL A 406 11.58 14.79 4.50
N VAL A 407 11.13 15.52 3.49
CA VAL A 407 11.92 16.57 2.82
C VAL A 407 12.36 17.63 3.83
N ALA A 408 11.47 18.06 4.73
CA ALA A 408 11.81 19.01 5.80
C ALA A 408 12.86 18.43 6.78
N GLN A 409 12.73 17.16 7.19
CA GLN A 409 13.74 16.46 8.02
C GLN A 409 15.09 16.33 7.30
N LEU A 410 15.11 16.09 5.99
CA LEU A 410 16.34 16.00 5.20
C LEU A 410 17.02 17.38 5.08
N ILE A 411 16.24 18.45 4.89
CA ILE A 411 16.75 19.83 4.91
C ILE A 411 17.29 20.19 6.30
N GLU A 412 16.58 19.86 7.38
CA GLU A 412 17.04 20.04 8.77
C GLU A 412 18.34 19.23 9.05
N ALA A 413 18.42 18.01 8.52
CA ALA A 413 19.61 17.16 8.56
C ALA A 413 20.75 17.65 7.64
N LYS A 414 20.59 18.80 6.97
CA LYS A 414 21.58 19.43 6.07
C LYS A 414 21.95 18.53 4.88
N ALA A 415 20.97 17.83 4.31
CA ALA A 415 21.10 17.24 2.99
C ALA A 415 21.55 18.30 1.97
N ASP A 416 22.45 17.96 1.05
CA ASP A 416 22.82 18.88 -0.02
C ASP A 416 21.66 18.98 -1.03
N MET A 417 20.84 20.02 -0.89
CA MET A 417 19.76 20.40 -1.80
C MET A 417 20.22 20.68 -3.25
N ASN A 418 21.54 20.71 -3.51
CA ASN A 418 22.15 20.85 -4.82
C ASN A 418 22.87 19.58 -5.29
N PHE A 419 22.78 18.48 -4.54
CA PHE A 419 23.39 17.19 -4.87
C PHE A 419 22.97 16.79 -6.29
N ARG A 420 23.92 16.32 -7.10
CA ARG A 420 23.64 15.96 -8.50
C ARG A 420 23.56 14.45 -8.59
N LEU A 421 22.36 13.92 -8.80
CA LEU A 421 22.12 12.48 -8.85
C LEU A 421 22.93 11.87 -10.00
N GLN A 422 23.72 10.85 -9.71
CA GLN A 422 24.51 10.11 -10.68
C GLN A 422 24.14 8.64 -10.53
N THR A 423 23.61 8.00 -11.57
CA THR A 423 23.34 6.56 -11.53
C THR A 423 24.37 5.80 -12.37
N PRO A 424 25.15 4.86 -11.80
CA PRO A 424 26.06 4.05 -12.59
C PRO A 424 25.26 3.23 -13.60
N LEU A 425 25.55 3.38 -14.89
CA LEU A 425 24.75 2.83 -16.00
C LEU A 425 24.57 1.30 -15.95
N LEU A 426 25.48 0.59 -15.28
CA LEU A 426 25.46 -0.88 -15.10
C LEU A 426 24.92 -1.33 -13.73
N SER A 427 24.47 -0.40 -12.88
CA SER A 427 23.70 -0.74 -11.67
C SER A 427 22.25 -1.09 -12.04
N PRO A 428 21.51 -1.89 -11.24
CA PRO A 428 20.12 -2.23 -11.56
C PRO A 428 19.21 -0.99 -11.71
N LEU A 429 19.41 0.04 -10.87
CA LEU A 429 18.70 1.31 -10.98
C LEU A 429 19.09 2.09 -12.26
N GLY A 430 20.39 2.11 -12.62
CA GLY A 430 20.86 2.73 -13.86
C GLY A 430 20.34 2.03 -15.12
N ILE A 431 20.21 0.70 -15.10
CA ILE A 431 19.59 -0.09 -16.17
C ILE A 431 18.09 0.23 -16.27
N LEU A 432 17.37 0.28 -15.14
CA LEU A 432 15.95 0.66 -15.09
C LEU A 432 15.73 2.07 -15.65
N PHE A 433 16.53 3.05 -15.23
CA PHE A 433 16.44 4.41 -15.76
C PHE A 433 16.89 4.51 -17.23
N ALA A 434 17.84 3.70 -17.70
CA ALA A 434 18.16 3.62 -19.13
C ALA A 434 16.94 3.10 -19.94
N CYS A 435 16.29 2.02 -19.48
CA CYS A 435 15.09 1.49 -20.13
C CYS A 435 13.92 2.47 -20.12
N MET A 436 13.66 3.12 -18.97
CA MET A 436 12.56 4.09 -18.85
C MET A 436 12.84 5.40 -19.59
N GLY A 437 14.08 5.88 -19.59
CA GLY A 437 14.52 7.02 -20.42
C GLY A 437 14.47 6.71 -21.93
N LEU A 438 14.66 5.45 -22.35
CA LEU A 438 14.34 5.04 -23.72
C LEU A 438 12.82 5.08 -23.96
N ARG A 439 12.02 4.46 -23.10
CA ARG A 439 10.54 4.42 -23.21
C ARG A 439 9.90 5.80 -23.35
N HIS A 440 10.43 6.80 -22.61
CA HIS A 440 9.99 8.20 -22.66
C HIS A 440 9.87 8.76 -24.08
N ARG A 441 10.74 8.32 -25.01
CA ARG A 441 10.74 8.76 -26.42
C ARG A 441 9.50 8.36 -27.23
N TRP A 442 8.69 7.44 -26.71
CA TRP A 442 7.45 6.96 -27.33
C TRP A 442 6.24 7.13 -26.40
N THR A 443 6.42 6.97 -25.08
CA THR A 443 5.36 7.17 -24.07
C THR A 443 5.92 7.86 -22.83
N ALA A 444 5.49 9.10 -22.59
CA ALA A 444 5.82 9.85 -21.40
C ALA A 444 4.96 9.40 -20.20
N SER A 445 5.61 9.10 -19.08
CA SER A 445 5.04 8.96 -17.74
C SER A 445 5.98 9.66 -16.77
N THR A 446 5.55 10.00 -15.55
CA THR A 446 6.40 10.71 -14.59
C THR A 446 7.73 9.98 -14.34
N LEU A 447 7.71 8.65 -14.18
CA LEU A 447 8.93 7.84 -14.04
C LEU A 447 9.78 7.82 -15.32
N SER A 448 9.18 7.80 -16.52
CA SER A 448 9.95 7.82 -17.77
C SER A 448 10.60 9.19 -18.03
N THR A 449 9.90 10.28 -17.72
CA THR A 449 10.42 11.65 -17.81
C THR A 449 11.50 11.92 -16.77
N TYR A 450 11.32 11.42 -15.53
CA TYR A 450 12.36 11.45 -14.51
C TYR A 450 13.59 10.70 -15.01
N ALA A 451 13.45 9.43 -15.40
CA ALA A 451 14.53 8.61 -15.93
C ALA A 451 15.25 9.25 -17.14
N TYR A 452 14.52 9.96 -18.01
CA TYR A 452 15.09 10.70 -19.14
C TYR A 452 15.99 11.88 -18.72
N HIS A 453 15.67 12.58 -17.62
CA HIS A 453 16.31 13.83 -17.20
C HIS A 453 17.16 13.74 -15.92
N HIS A 454 17.10 12.63 -15.16
CA HIS A 454 17.66 12.53 -13.80
C HIS A 454 19.19 12.71 -13.71
N GLU A 455 19.92 12.38 -14.77
CA GLU A 455 21.38 12.24 -14.71
C GLU A 455 22.05 13.61 -14.54
N ASN A 456 22.81 13.74 -13.45
CA ASN A 456 23.33 14.99 -12.87
C ASN A 456 22.27 16.08 -12.53
N ALA A 457 21.00 15.70 -12.34
CA ALA A 457 19.93 16.62 -11.91
C ALA A 457 19.95 16.88 -10.40
N THR A 458 19.50 18.09 -10.00
CA THR A 458 19.35 18.47 -8.58
C THR A 458 17.98 18.06 -8.03
N PRO A 459 17.80 17.96 -6.69
CA PRO A 459 16.49 17.77 -6.06
C PRO A 459 15.43 18.73 -6.61
N LEU A 460 15.78 20.01 -6.79
CA LEU A 460 14.89 21.04 -7.31
C LEU A 460 14.47 20.82 -8.78
N MET A 461 15.33 20.23 -9.61
CA MET A 461 14.94 19.80 -10.96
C MET A 461 13.98 18.60 -10.89
N CYS A 462 14.31 17.62 -10.05
CA CYS A 462 13.50 16.43 -9.85
C CYS A 462 12.10 16.75 -9.34
N SER A 463 11.94 17.70 -8.41
CA SER A 463 10.62 18.12 -7.89
C SER A 463 9.75 18.79 -8.95
N ILE A 464 10.34 19.47 -9.93
CA ILE A 464 9.61 20.00 -11.09
C ILE A 464 9.19 18.88 -12.04
N ILE A 465 10.05 17.87 -12.27
CA ILE A 465 9.73 16.71 -13.13
C ILE A 465 8.64 15.82 -12.50
N THR A 466 8.61 15.69 -11.17
CA THR A 466 7.54 14.95 -10.46
C THR A 466 6.29 15.80 -10.15
N SER A 467 6.31 17.10 -10.51
CA SER A 467 5.26 18.08 -10.21
C SER A 467 4.96 18.24 -8.71
N SER A 468 5.95 18.04 -7.84
CA SER A 468 5.90 18.40 -6.42
C SER A 468 6.38 19.84 -6.25
N PHE A 469 5.46 20.78 -6.50
CA PHE A 469 5.74 22.22 -6.43
C PHE A 469 5.93 22.71 -4.99
N GLU A 470 5.35 21.97 -4.05
CA GLU A 470 5.47 22.08 -2.60
C GLU A 470 6.93 21.82 -2.16
N THR A 471 7.50 20.70 -2.61
CA THR A 471 8.93 20.40 -2.42
C THR A 471 9.81 21.41 -3.15
N ALA A 472 9.45 21.83 -4.37
CA ALA A 472 10.20 22.86 -5.09
C ALA A 472 10.25 24.19 -4.31
N ALA A 473 9.13 24.60 -3.69
CA ALA A 473 9.06 25.78 -2.84
C ALA A 473 9.92 25.63 -1.57
N ALA A 474 9.86 24.48 -0.90
CA ALA A 474 10.69 24.18 0.27
C ALA A 474 12.20 24.24 -0.05
N LEU A 475 12.61 23.69 -1.19
CA LEU A 475 14.00 23.71 -1.64
C LEU A 475 14.46 25.13 -2.04
N VAL A 476 13.62 25.92 -2.72
CA VAL A 476 13.91 27.33 -3.01
C VAL A 476 14.01 28.15 -1.72
N ALA A 477 13.14 27.90 -0.72
CA ALA A 477 13.21 28.54 0.60
C ALA A 477 14.53 28.22 1.33
N ALA A 478 15.01 26.98 1.24
CA ALA A 478 16.26 26.54 1.83
C ALA A 478 17.52 27.05 1.09
N GLY A 479 17.37 27.69 -0.08
CA GLY A 479 18.47 28.28 -0.85
C GLY A 479 18.98 27.43 -2.02
N ALA A 480 18.19 26.48 -2.53
CA ALA A 480 18.59 25.63 -3.66
C ALA A 480 18.87 26.44 -4.94
N ARG A 481 19.93 26.03 -5.66
CA ARG A 481 20.44 26.75 -6.84
C ARG A 481 19.58 26.54 -8.08
N THR A 482 19.12 27.65 -8.65
CA THR A 482 18.35 27.68 -9.91
C THR A 482 19.22 27.74 -11.17
N ASP A 483 20.53 27.95 -11.05
CA ASP A 483 21.45 28.16 -12.18
C ASP A 483 22.13 26.88 -12.71
N LEU A 484 22.04 25.79 -11.95
CA LEU A 484 22.61 24.50 -12.32
C LEU A 484 21.88 23.86 -13.51
N ARG A 485 22.54 22.91 -14.19
CA ARG A 485 22.02 22.16 -15.34
C ARG A 485 22.28 20.66 -15.20
N ASN A 486 21.37 19.80 -15.67
CA ASN A 486 21.55 18.35 -15.73
C ASN A 486 22.47 17.92 -16.90
N SER A 487 22.72 16.63 -17.09
CA SER A 487 23.54 16.09 -18.19
C SER A 487 22.96 16.34 -19.59
N ARG A 488 21.68 16.73 -19.71
CA ARG A 488 21.06 17.18 -20.97
C ARG A 488 21.26 18.67 -21.24
N GLY A 489 21.83 19.40 -20.29
CA GLY A 489 21.96 20.85 -20.34
C GLY A 489 20.70 21.59 -19.89
N CYS A 490 19.63 20.91 -19.44
CA CYS A 490 18.42 21.57 -18.96
C CYS A 490 18.63 22.15 -17.56
N SER A 491 18.26 23.42 -17.36
CA SER A 491 18.13 24.04 -16.04
C SER A 491 16.75 23.76 -15.43
N VAL A 492 16.55 24.09 -14.16
CA VAL A 492 15.22 24.01 -13.52
C VAL A 492 14.16 24.84 -14.28
N ALA A 493 14.54 25.98 -14.87
CA ALA A 493 13.62 26.81 -15.63
C ALA A 493 13.26 26.20 -16.99
N ASP A 494 14.21 25.56 -17.66
CA ASP A 494 13.95 24.84 -18.92
C ASP A 494 12.98 23.66 -18.66
N LEU A 495 13.19 22.92 -17.56
CA LEU A 495 12.29 21.85 -17.12
C LEU A 495 10.91 22.38 -16.68
N ALA A 496 10.84 23.53 -16.01
CA ALA A 496 9.56 24.14 -15.61
C ALA A 496 8.72 24.60 -16.82
N LEU A 497 9.37 24.96 -17.95
CA LEU A 497 8.71 25.19 -19.22
C LEU A 497 8.28 23.88 -19.88
N GLU A 498 9.16 22.88 -19.92
CA GLU A 498 8.91 21.56 -20.54
C GLU A 498 7.76 20.79 -19.86
N MET A 499 7.69 20.83 -18.53
CA MET A 499 6.66 20.17 -17.71
C MET A 499 5.36 20.97 -17.59
N GLY A 500 5.31 22.20 -18.12
CA GLY A 500 4.13 23.07 -17.99
C GLY A 500 3.83 23.50 -16.55
N ALA A 501 4.86 23.78 -15.74
CA ALA A 501 4.70 24.16 -14.34
C ALA A 501 3.86 25.44 -14.18
N PRO A 502 3.10 25.60 -13.07
CA PRO A 502 2.27 26.79 -12.85
C PRO A 502 3.06 28.11 -12.91
N ASP A 503 2.41 29.18 -13.37
CA ASP A 503 3.07 30.47 -13.57
C ASP A 503 3.70 31.02 -12.27
N PHE A 504 3.09 30.81 -11.11
CA PHE A 504 3.68 31.24 -9.82
C PHE A 504 5.00 30.52 -9.48
N VAL A 505 5.16 29.26 -9.90
CA VAL A 505 6.41 28.49 -9.75
C VAL A 505 7.45 29.02 -10.74
N ARG A 506 7.04 29.25 -12.00
CA ARG A 506 7.91 29.81 -13.05
C ARG A 506 8.39 31.21 -12.70
N GLU A 507 7.52 32.08 -12.16
CA GLU A 507 7.84 33.41 -11.65
C GLU A 507 8.84 33.36 -10.50
N ALA A 508 8.73 32.42 -9.55
CA ALA A 508 9.71 32.28 -8.48
C ALA A 508 11.08 31.78 -9.00
N LEU A 509 11.09 30.81 -9.92
CA LEU A 509 12.33 30.29 -10.49
C LEU A 509 13.07 31.33 -11.34
N LEU A 510 12.36 32.07 -12.20
CA LEU A 510 12.91 33.01 -13.19
C LEU A 510 12.96 34.48 -12.74
N GLY A 511 12.13 34.88 -11.76
CA GLY A 511 11.90 36.27 -11.39
C GLY A 511 12.86 36.84 -10.33
N PRO A 512 12.65 38.11 -9.95
CA PRO A 512 13.43 38.77 -8.91
C PRO A 512 13.15 38.18 -7.52
N GLY A 513 14.00 38.48 -6.53
CA GLY A 513 13.93 37.93 -5.16
C GLY A 513 12.53 37.98 -4.52
N ALA A 514 11.80 39.08 -4.70
CA ALA A 514 10.42 39.23 -4.21
C ALA A 514 9.43 38.16 -4.71
N ALA A 515 9.64 37.57 -5.89
CA ALA A 515 8.81 36.46 -6.39
C ALA A 515 9.12 35.13 -5.66
N ARG A 516 10.39 34.94 -5.26
CA ARG A 516 10.82 33.80 -4.42
C ARG A 516 10.30 33.98 -3.00
N GLU A 517 10.51 35.15 -2.41
CA GLU A 517 9.97 35.53 -1.09
C GLU A 517 8.46 35.27 -1.02
N LYS A 518 7.69 35.71 -2.02
CA LYS A 518 6.24 35.45 -2.10
C LYS A 518 5.86 33.96 -2.23
N LEU A 519 6.63 33.15 -2.97
CA LEU A 519 6.44 31.70 -3.01
C LEU A 519 6.64 31.08 -1.62
N VAL A 520 7.72 31.47 -0.94
CA VAL A 520 8.05 31.01 0.41
C VAL A 520 6.98 31.44 1.42
N GLU A 521 6.56 32.71 1.42
CA GLU A 521 5.51 33.21 2.30
C GLU A 521 4.19 32.44 2.11
N THR A 522 3.76 32.25 0.86
CA THR A 522 2.51 31.54 0.53
C THR A 522 2.53 30.10 1.08
N TYR A 523 3.68 29.43 0.98
CA TYR A 523 3.85 28.05 1.42
C TYR A 523 4.04 27.90 2.95
N VAL A 524 4.81 28.80 3.57
CA VAL A 524 4.98 28.90 5.04
C VAL A 524 3.65 29.23 5.74
N PHE A 525 2.70 29.88 5.05
CA PHE A 525 1.34 30.10 5.56
C PHE A 525 0.41 28.88 5.45
N HIS A 526 0.77 27.79 4.76
CA HIS A 526 -0.13 26.66 4.48
C HIS A 526 0.37 25.28 4.94
N GLY A 527 1.68 25.06 5.13
CA GLY A 527 2.22 23.77 5.62
C GLY A 527 3.25 23.91 6.74
N LEU A 528 4.47 24.31 6.40
CA LEU A 528 5.66 24.04 7.23
C LEU A 528 6.11 25.21 8.11
N ARG A 529 5.39 25.44 9.21
CA ARG A 529 5.69 26.48 10.22
C ARG A 529 6.83 26.14 11.21
N ARG A 530 7.75 25.23 10.85
CA ARG A 530 8.67 24.56 11.81
C ARG A 530 10.17 24.55 11.47
N VAL A 531 10.59 25.03 10.30
CA VAL A 531 12.03 25.20 10.00
C VAL A 531 12.47 26.60 10.46
N PRO A 532 13.32 26.73 11.50
CA PRO A 532 13.95 28.02 11.81
C PRO A 532 14.99 28.37 10.73
N MET A 533 15.08 29.65 10.39
CA MET A 533 16.14 30.21 9.54
C MET A 533 17.49 30.26 10.26
#